data_AF-A0A0G4M629-F1
#
_entry.id   AF-A0A0G4M629-F1
#
_cell.length_a   1.000
_cell.length_b   1.000
_cell.length_c   1.000
_cell.angle_alpha   90.00
_cell.angle_beta   90.00
_cell.angle_gamma   90.00
#
_symmetry.space_group_name_H-M   'P 1'
#
loop_
_entity.id
_entity.type
_entity.pdbx_description
1 polymer ?
#
loop_
_entity_poly.entity_id
_entity_poly.type
_entity_poly.pdbx_seq_one_letter_code
_entity_poly.pdbx_strand_id
1 'polypeptide(L)'
;MAIDLVFHFLREGPPTWVRDHIWLIVKTAATLFALFLVKVWSNGASNTSELKMHGRVVMVTGGTSGIGAATVLDLAKRGAQVVLLTHAPVSDPFLVEYINDTMAIDLVFHFLREGPPTWVRDNIWLIVKTAATLFALFLVKLWSNGASNTSELKMHGRVVMVTGGTSGIGAATVLDLAKRGAQVVLLTHAPVSDPFLVEYINDVREQTKNHMVYAEQVDLTSLHSIRQFATKWIDNAPPRRLDMIILCAATFTPAGKPRQVTDEGIEQTWMVNYLANFHLLGILSPALRAQPFDRDVRVVFVTCPSYIGSPPLSAPLDDKSWTTGAAYRRSKLALTTFGLAFQKHLDAYKRPDGLPMNSRVIFVDPGLTRTPGMRRWLTRGTLWGLFVYLATYLLPWLLLKSPEQGAQSILHAVMESGMRRGPGGKLIKECREVDFARKDVHDEAAAKQLWEESDKLIEKAEKDAAIVRAKNKKQADDKGKRDDEVEKEKEIEELVNSIKKGKEAQKAKEKKSGAEEKPKGKKKSKKANT
;
A
#
# COMPACT_ATOMS: atom_id res chain seq x y z
N MET A 1 17.70 10.25 -22.13
CA MET A 1 16.76 10.76 -23.15
C MET A 1 15.38 11.11 -22.58
N ALA A 2 14.53 10.17 -22.11
CA ALA A 2 13.23 10.53 -21.49
C ALA A 2 13.35 11.19 -20.11
N ILE A 3 14.38 10.82 -19.32
CA ILE A 3 14.68 11.42 -18.01
C ILE A 3 15.20 12.84 -18.17
N ASP A 4 16.07 13.08 -19.15
CA ASP A 4 16.55 14.44 -19.50
C ASP A 4 15.40 15.33 -19.94
N LEU A 5 14.43 14.79 -20.69
CA LEU A 5 13.23 15.52 -21.10
C LEU A 5 12.42 16.01 -19.88
N VAL A 6 12.21 15.15 -18.88
CA VAL A 6 11.42 15.49 -17.68
C VAL A 6 12.16 16.50 -16.78
N PHE A 7 13.48 16.34 -16.61
CA PHE A 7 14.29 17.31 -15.86
C PHE A 7 14.43 18.66 -16.59
N HIS A 8 14.49 18.65 -17.93
CA HIS A 8 14.48 19.84 -18.76
C HIS A 8 13.13 20.58 -18.69
N PHE A 9 12.00 19.85 -18.73
CA PHE A 9 10.66 20.43 -18.56
C PHE A 9 10.47 21.12 -17.21
N LEU A 10 11.10 20.59 -16.14
CA LEU A 10 11.01 21.15 -14.79
C LEU A 10 11.95 22.33 -14.54
N ARG A 11 13.05 22.45 -15.31
CA ARG A 11 14.05 23.52 -15.17
C ARG A 11 13.80 24.70 -16.11
N GLU A 12 13.31 24.46 -17.32
CA GLU A 12 13.15 25.48 -18.37
C GLU A 12 11.70 25.74 -18.78
N GLY A 13 10.74 25.02 -18.19
CA GLY A 13 9.34 25.05 -18.59
C GLY A 13 9.06 24.17 -19.82
N PRO A 14 7.80 24.05 -20.24
CA PRO A 14 7.45 23.25 -21.41
C PRO A 14 8.11 23.82 -22.69
N PRO A 15 8.63 22.96 -23.58
CA PRO A 15 9.19 23.38 -24.86
C PRO A 15 8.12 24.12 -25.68
N THR A 16 8.55 25.06 -26.52
CA THR A 16 7.69 26.01 -27.24
C THR A 16 6.51 25.33 -27.92
N TRP A 17 6.69 24.18 -28.57
CA TRP A 17 5.59 23.44 -29.19
C TRP A 17 4.47 23.00 -28.23
N VAL A 18 4.79 22.65 -26.97
CA VAL A 18 3.78 22.34 -25.94
C VAL A 18 3.11 23.60 -25.42
N ARG A 19 3.82 24.72 -25.35
CA ARG A 19 3.25 26.03 -24.98
C ARG A 19 2.29 26.54 -26.07
N ASP A 20 2.70 26.39 -27.32
CA ASP A 20 1.95 26.79 -28.51
C ASP A 20 0.72 25.90 -28.73
N HIS A 21 0.77 24.64 -28.27
CA HIS A 21 -0.30 23.65 -28.46
C HIS A 21 -1.00 23.27 -27.15
N ILE A 22 -0.72 23.95 -26.04
CA ILE A 22 -1.33 23.65 -24.72
C ILE A 22 -2.85 23.77 -24.79
N TRP A 23 -3.33 24.74 -25.56
CA TRP A 23 -4.74 24.96 -25.82
C TRP A 23 -5.34 23.87 -26.71
N LEU A 24 -4.57 23.28 -27.61
CA LEU A 24 -5.02 22.16 -28.44
C LEU A 24 -5.16 20.89 -27.59
N ILE A 25 -4.20 20.63 -26.70
CA ILE A 25 -4.23 19.49 -25.75
C ILE A 25 -5.38 19.65 -24.75
N VAL A 26 -5.56 20.83 -24.17
CA VAL A 26 -6.69 21.13 -23.27
C VAL A 26 -8.02 21.01 -24.00
N LYS A 27 -8.13 21.51 -25.25
CA LYS A 27 -9.34 21.35 -26.06
C LYS A 27 -9.61 19.88 -26.38
N THR A 28 -8.61 19.10 -26.79
CA THR A 28 -8.81 17.67 -27.08
C THR A 28 -9.19 16.87 -25.84
N ALA A 29 -8.59 17.14 -24.69
CA ALA A 29 -8.98 16.53 -23.42
C ALA A 29 -10.41 16.92 -23.01
N ALA A 30 -10.79 18.19 -23.16
CA ALA A 30 -12.13 18.68 -22.89
C ALA A 30 -13.17 18.06 -23.84
N THR A 31 -12.85 17.90 -25.13
CA THR A 31 -13.71 17.26 -26.12
C THR A 31 -13.87 15.77 -25.83
N LEU A 32 -12.81 15.06 -25.45
CA LEU A 32 -12.89 13.65 -25.04
C LEU A 32 -13.69 13.48 -23.75
N PHE A 33 -13.56 14.40 -22.78
CA PHE A 33 -14.36 14.40 -21.57
C PHE A 33 -15.83 14.72 -21.85
N ALA A 34 -16.12 15.65 -22.76
CA ALA A 34 -17.48 15.94 -23.22
C ALA A 34 -18.07 14.72 -23.95
N LEU A 35 -17.31 14.03 -24.80
CA LEU A 35 -17.75 12.80 -25.46
C LEU A 35 -17.96 11.64 -24.47
N PHE A 36 -17.15 11.55 -23.42
CA PHE A 36 -17.37 10.61 -22.32
C PHE A 36 -18.66 10.94 -21.55
N LEU A 37 -18.90 12.22 -21.23
CA LEU A 37 -20.14 12.66 -20.58
C LEU A 37 -21.35 12.44 -21.50
N VAL A 38 -21.24 12.68 -22.80
CA VAL A 38 -22.28 12.38 -23.78
C VAL A 38 -22.52 10.87 -23.88
N LYS A 39 -21.49 10.02 -23.81
CA LYS A 39 -21.62 8.55 -23.77
C LYS A 39 -22.31 8.08 -22.48
N VAL A 40 -21.92 8.65 -21.34
CA VAL A 40 -22.53 8.37 -20.03
C VAL A 40 -23.97 8.86 -19.98
N TRP A 41 -24.27 9.99 -20.62
CA TRP A 41 -25.61 10.57 -20.70
C TRP A 41 -26.50 9.91 -21.78
N SER A 42 -25.90 9.40 -22.88
CA SER A 42 -26.61 8.67 -23.94
C SER A 42 -26.91 7.23 -23.58
N ASN A 43 -26.13 6.63 -22.69
CA ASN A 43 -26.47 5.38 -22.05
C ASN A 43 -27.61 5.66 -21.06
N GLY A 44 -28.85 5.64 -21.56
CA GLY A 44 -30.05 5.83 -20.75
C GLY A 44 -30.18 4.79 -19.63
N ALA A 45 -31.29 4.85 -18.89
CA ALA A 45 -31.57 3.93 -17.79
C ALA A 45 -31.57 2.47 -18.27
N SER A 46 -30.76 1.62 -17.62
CA SER A 46 -30.82 0.16 -17.78
C SER A 46 -31.56 -0.43 -16.58
N ASN A 47 -32.49 -1.34 -16.82
CA ASN A 47 -33.21 -2.03 -15.76
C ASN A 47 -32.29 -3.09 -15.12
N THR A 48 -31.86 -2.86 -13.89
CA THR A 48 -30.96 -3.75 -13.13
C THR A 48 -31.70 -4.78 -12.26
N SER A 49 -33.04 -4.82 -12.30
CA SER A 49 -33.80 -5.80 -11.51
C SER A 49 -33.53 -7.24 -11.99
N GLU A 50 -33.46 -8.21 -11.09
CA GLU A 50 -33.32 -9.65 -11.40
C GLU A 50 -34.66 -10.41 -11.35
N LEU A 51 -35.78 -9.68 -11.42
CA LEU A 51 -37.10 -10.26 -11.19
C LEU A 51 -37.46 -11.26 -12.29
N LYS A 52 -37.66 -12.54 -11.90
CA LYS A 52 -38.13 -13.61 -12.79
C LYS A 52 -39.63 -13.47 -13.00
N MET A 53 -40.08 -13.55 -14.25
CA MET A 53 -41.46 -13.27 -14.69
C MET A 53 -42.22 -14.51 -15.17
N HIS A 54 -41.81 -15.69 -14.71
CA HIS A 54 -42.45 -16.95 -15.07
C HIS A 54 -43.95 -16.95 -14.73
N GLY A 55 -44.78 -17.37 -15.69
CA GLY A 55 -46.23 -17.48 -15.53
C GLY A 55 -47.00 -16.17 -15.68
N ARG A 56 -46.35 -15.06 -16.05
CA ARG A 56 -47.02 -13.79 -16.35
C ARG A 56 -47.18 -13.59 -17.85
N VAL A 57 -48.36 -13.17 -18.28
CA VAL A 57 -48.63 -12.77 -19.66
C VAL A 57 -48.50 -11.26 -19.78
N VAL A 58 -47.70 -10.78 -20.72
CA VAL A 58 -47.46 -9.34 -20.94
C VAL A 58 -47.77 -8.99 -22.38
N MET A 59 -48.69 -8.03 -22.59
CA MET A 59 -49.01 -7.51 -23.93
C MET A 59 -48.14 -6.29 -24.24
N VAL A 60 -47.48 -6.30 -25.40
CA VAL A 60 -46.64 -5.16 -25.85
C VAL A 60 -47.14 -4.66 -27.20
N THR A 61 -47.59 -3.40 -27.22
CA THR A 61 -47.94 -2.68 -28.45
C THR A 61 -46.68 -2.09 -29.08
N GLY A 62 -46.41 -2.37 -30.36
CA GLY A 62 -45.21 -1.88 -31.05
C GLY A 62 -43.93 -2.70 -30.79
N GLY A 63 -44.08 -3.97 -30.39
CA GLY A 63 -42.96 -4.86 -30.07
C GLY A 63 -42.17 -5.41 -31.28
N THR A 64 -42.45 -4.95 -32.50
CA THR A 64 -41.84 -5.46 -33.74
C THR A 64 -40.58 -4.71 -34.17
N SER A 65 -40.28 -3.54 -33.59
CA SER A 65 -39.06 -2.79 -33.93
C SER A 65 -38.60 -1.88 -32.78
N GLY A 66 -37.34 -1.43 -32.87
CA GLY A 66 -36.75 -0.44 -31.96
C GLY A 66 -36.80 -0.85 -30.47
N ILE A 67 -37.17 0.11 -29.62
CA ILE A 67 -37.21 -0.06 -28.15
C ILE A 67 -38.24 -1.12 -27.74
N GLY A 68 -39.36 -1.24 -28.49
CA GLY A 68 -40.39 -2.25 -28.23
C GLY A 68 -39.89 -3.68 -28.39
N ALA A 69 -39.12 -3.96 -29.46
CA ALA A 69 -38.52 -5.28 -29.68
C ALA A 69 -37.49 -5.65 -28.60
N ALA A 70 -36.63 -4.70 -28.21
CA ALA A 70 -35.67 -4.91 -27.12
C ALA A 70 -36.35 -5.20 -25.78
N THR A 71 -37.49 -4.54 -25.52
CA THR A 71 -38.29 -4.74 -24.30
C THR A 71 -38.95 -6.13 -24.30
N VAL A 72 -39.52 -6.56 -25.42
CA VAL A 72 -40.09 -7.91 -25.58
C VAL A 72 -39.05 -9.00 -25.30
N LEU A 73 -37.83 -8.82 -25.83
CA LEU A 73 -36.71 -9.74 -25.62
C LEU A 73 -36.27 -9.84 -24.16
N ASP A 74 -36.17 -8.71 -23.45
CA ASP A 74 -35.79 -8.71 -22.04
C ASP A 74 -36.88 -9.38 -21.17
N LEU A 75 -38.16 -9.09 -21.45
CA LEU A 75 -39.29 -9.72 -20.76
C LEU A 75 -39.38 -11.23 -21.02
N ALA A 76 -39.13 -11.66 -22.26
CA ALA A 76 -39.11 -13.07 -22.65
C ALA A 76 -37.93 -13.83 -22.00
N LYS A 77 -36.73 -13.24 -21.94
CA LYS A 77 -35.57 -13.82 -21.24
C LYS A 77 -35.82 -14.02 -19.75
N ARG A 78 -36.67 -13.19 -19.14
CA ARG A 78 -37.09 -13.31 -17.74
C ARG A 78 -38.23 -14.33 -17.55
N GLY A 79 -38.71 -14.94 -18.64
CA GLY A 79 -39.72 -16.00 -18.68
C GLY A 79 -41.17 -15.52 -18.67
N ALA A 80 -41.43 -14.26 -19.03
CA ALA A 80 -42.79 -13.81 -19.31
C ALA A 80 -43.30 -14.39 -20.64
N GLN A 81 -44.59 -14.68 -20.71
CA GLN A 81 -45.26 -15.02 -21.96
C GLN A 81 -45.68 -13.71 -22.64
N VAL A 82 -44.96 -13.29 -23.68
CA VAL A 82 -45.19 -11.98 -24.31
C VAL A 82 -46.12 -12.12 -25.51
N VAL A 83 -47.20 -11.33 -25.53
CA VAL A 83 -48.16 -11.25 -26.64
C VAL A 83 -47.93 -9.95 -27.38
N LEU A 84 -47.56 -10.05 -28.66
CA LEU A 84 -47.30 -8.90 -29.52
C LEU A 84 -48.62 -8.41 -30.15
N LEU A 85 -48.92 -7.13 -29.97
CA LEU A 85 -50.04 -6.48 -30.65
C LEU A 85 -49.49 -5.71 -31.86
N THR A 86 -49.73 -6.23 -33.06
CA THR A 86 -49.21 -5.71 -34.34
C THR A 86 -50.36 -5.33 -35.27
N HIS A 87 -50.16 -4.27 -36.07
CA HIS A 87 -51.14 -3.84 -37.08
C HIS A 87 -51.05 -4.62 -38.41
N ALA A 88 -50.04 -5.47 -38.58
CA ALA A 88 -49.85 -6.33 -39.75
C ALA A 88 -49.81 -7.82 -39.34
N PRO A 89 -50.37 -8.73 -40.16
CA PRO A 89 -50.33 -10.17 -39.89
C PRO A 89 -48.88 -10.67 -39.89
N VAL A 90 -48.50 -11.40 -38.84
CA VAL A 90 -47.17 -12.00 -38.70
C VAL A 90 -47.09 -13.24 -39.59
N SER A 91 -46.73 -13.04 -40.85
CA SER A 91 -46.43 -14.12 -41.79
C SER A 91 -44.91 -14.32 -41.89
N ASP A 92 -44.29 -14.90 -40.86
CA ASP A 92 -43.13 -15.81 -41.02
C ASP A 92 -42.68 -16.41 -39.67
N PRO A 93 -42.39 -17.73 -39.58
CA PRO A 93 -41.89 -18.37 -38.35
C PRO A 93 -40.42 -18.09 -38.01
N PHE A 94 -39.74 -17.18 -38.72
CA PHE A 94 -38.28 -17.00 -38.65
C PHE A 94 -37.79 -15.85 -37.73
N LEU A 95 -38.64 -15.32 -36.85
CA LEU A 95 -38.32 -14.13 -36.04
C LEU A 95 -37.49 -14.39 -34.77
N VAL A 96 -37.17 -15.64 -34.43
CA VAL A 96 -36.43 -15.97 -33.19
C VAL A 96 -34.91 -16.09 -33.41
N GLU A 97 -34.46 -16.39 -34.63
CA GLU A 97 -33.03 -16.56 -34.94
C GLU A 97 -32.38 -15.28 -35.53
N TYR A 98 -33.20 -14.30 -35.93
CA TYR A 98 -32.75 -13.16 -36.74
C TYR A 98 -32.23 -11.95 -35.95
N ILE A 99 -32.29 -11.93 -34.61
CA ILE A 99 -32.12 -10.68 -33.84
C ILE A 99 -30.69 -10.44 -33.32
N ASN A 100 -29.81 -11.46 -33.29
CA ASN A 100 -28.44 -11.26 -32.77
C ASN A 100 -27.34 -11.23 -33.85
N ASP A 101 -27.47 -11.94 -34.96
CA ASP A 101 -26.37 -12.05 -35.94
C ASP A 101 -26.47 -11.07 -37.12
N THR A 102 -27.64 -10.52 -37.42
CA THR A 102 -27.84 -9.69 -38.61
C THR A 102 -27.45 -8.23 -38.44
N MET A 103 -27.41 -7.65 -37.23
CA MET A 103 -27.03 -6.23 -37.12
C MET A 103 -25.57 -5.94 -37.50
N ALA A 104 -24.64 -6.84 -37.19
CA ALA A 104 -23.24 -6.67 -37.59
C ALA A 104 -23.04 -7.03 -39.07
N ILE A 105 -23.72 -8.07 -39.53
CA ILE A 105 -23.61 -8.57 -40.91
C ILE A 105 -24.30 -7.61 -41.91
N ASP A 106 -25.51 -7.11 -41.63
CA ASP A 106 -26.19 -6.11 -42.46
C ASP A 106 -25.46 -4.78 -42.48
N LEU A 107 -24.85 -4.35 -41.37
CA LEU A 107 -24.04 -3.13 -41.39
C LEU A 107 -22.86 -3.29 -42.35
N VAL A 108 -22.17 -4.43 -42.31
CA VAL A 108 -21.02 -4.71 -43.20
C VAL A 108 -21.47 -4.86 -44.66
N PHE A 109 -22.58 -5.58 -44.94
CA PHE A 109 -23.12 -5.72 -46.29
C PHE A 109 -23.69 -4.40 -46.84
N HIS A 110 -24.33 -3.57 -46.01
CA HIS A 110 -24.79 -2.24 -46.39
C HIS A 110 -23.61 -1.28 -46.65
N PHE A 111 -22.55 -1.33 -45.83
CA PHE A 111 -21.29 -0.61 -46.10
C PHE A 111 -20.62 -1.06 -47.41
N LEU A 112 -20.68 -2.35 -47.76
CA LEU A 112 -20.13 -2.89 -49.00
C LEU A 112 -20.98 -2.54 -50.23
N ARG A 113 -22.31 -2.50 -50.08
CA ARG A 113 -23.27 -2.28 -51.18
C ARG A 113 -23.55 -0.81 -51.48
N GLU A 114 -23.67 0.02 -50.44
CA GLU A 114 -24.04 1.45 -50.56
C GLU A 114 -22.88 2.39 -50.23
N GLY A 115 -21.76 1.84 -49.74
CA GLY A 115 -20.60 2.58 -49.26
C GLY A 115 -20.81 3.18 -47.86
N PRO A 116 -19.79 3.81 -47.25
CA PRO A 116 -19.93 4.40 -45.93
C PRO A 116 -21.05 5.46 -45.90
N PRO A 117 -21.78 5.62 -44.79
CA PRO A 117 -22.76 6.71 -44.62
C PRO A 117 -22.14 8.08 -44.94
N THR A 118 -22.92 9.03 -45.44
CA THR A 118 -22.44 10.36 -45.86
C THR A 118 -21.63 11.07 -44.78
N TRP A 119 -22.10 11.03 -43.52
CA TRP A 119 -21.38 11.61 -42.39
C TRP A 119 -20.00 10.97 -42.14
N VAL A 120 -19.80 9.69 -42.48
CA VAL A 120 -18.50 9.01 -42.40
C VAL A 120 -17.60 9.44 -43.54
N ARG A 121 -18.13 9.59 -44.76
CA ARG A 121 -17.36 10.09 -45.91
C ARG A 121 -16.89 11.53 -45.70
N ASP A 122 -17.79 12.39 -45.25
CA ASP A 122 -17.53 13.81 -45.02
C ASP A 122 -16.50 14.03 -43.90
N ASN A 123 -16.47 13.13 -42.91
CA ASN A 123 -15.55 13.19 -41.78
C ASN A 123 -14.43 12.14 -41.83
N ILE A 124 -14.20 11.48 -42.98
CA ILE A 124 -13.32 10.30 -43.04
C ILE A 124 -11.91 10.61 -42.54
N TRP A 125 -11.37 11.78 -42.89
CA TRP A 125 -10.05 12.22 -42.44
C TRP A 125 -9.99 12.52 -40.95
N LEU A 126 -11.08 13.03 -40.36
CA LEU A 126 -11.18 13.25 -38.92
C LEU A 126 -11.24 11.91 -38.18
N ILE A 127 -12.03 10.96 -38.69
CA ILE A 127 -12.13 9.59 -38.14
C ILE A 127 -10.77 8.89 -38.21
N VAL A 128 -10.08 8.95 -39.36
CA VAL A 128 -8.74 8.35 -39.52
C VAL A 128 -7.72 9.00 -38.58
N LYS A 129 -7.67 10.33 -38.49
CA LYS A 129 -6.75 11.03 -37.57
C LYS A 129 -7.03 10.69 -36.10
N THR A 130 -8.30 10.64 -35.71
CA THR A 130 -8.69 10.29 -34.32
C THR A 130 -8.39 8.83 -34.01
N ALA A 131 -8.71 7.89 -34.90
CA ALA A 131 -8.37 6.48 -34.75
C ALA A 131 -6.85 6.27 -34.67
N ALA A 132 -6.07 6.91 -35.55
CA ALA A 132 -4.61 6.85 -35.52
C ALA A 132 -4.03 7.41 -34.21
N THR A 133 -4.60 8.52 -33.72
CA THR A 133 -4.19 9.12 -32.44
C THR A 133 -4.51 8.19 -31.26
N LEU A 134 -5.71 7.62 -31.21
CA LEU A 134 -6.10 6.67 -30.16
C LEU A 134 -5.24 5.40 -30.20
N PHE A 135 -4.93 4.90 -31.40
CA PHE A 135 -4.04 3.77 -31.59
C PHE A 135 -2.61 4.09 -31.12
N ALA A 136 -2.08 5.26 -31.46
CA ALA A 136 -0.78 5.70 -30.96
C ALA A 136 -0.76 5.83 -29.43
N LEU A 137 -1.81 6.40 -28.82
CA LEU A 137 -1.96 6.49 -27.37
C LEU A 137 -2.05 5.10 -26.73
N PHE A 138 -2.75 4.16 -27.36
CA PHE A 138 -2.81 2.77 -26.92
C PHE A 138 -1.43 2.10 -26.96
N LEU A 139 -0.65 2.29 -28.02
CA LEU A 139 0.72 1.78 -28.11
C LEU A 139 1.63 2.38 -27.04
N VAL A 140 1.53 3.70 -26.78
CA VAL A 140 2.24 4.35 -25.67
C VAL A 140 1.83 3.72 -24.34
N LYS A 141 0.53 3.46 -24.12
CA LYS A 141 0.05 2.85 -22.87
C LYS A 141 0.60 1.42 -22.69
N LEU A 142 0.59 0.62 -23.76
CA LEU A 142 1.17 -0.72 -23.76
C LEU A 142 2.66 -0.68 -23.42
N TRP A 143 3.41 0.22 -24.06
CA TRP A 143 4.84 0.40 -23.79
C TRP A 143 5.10 0.87 -22.36
N SER A 144 4.34 1.84 -21.86
CA SER A 144 4.46 2.37 -20.50
C SER A 144 4.09 1.36 -19.41
N ASN A 145 3.21 0.40 -19.68
CA ASN A 145 2.90 -0.69 -18.73
C ASN A 145 4.10 -1.62 -18.52
N GLY A 146 4.92 -1.81 -19.55
CA GLY A 146 6.11 -2.66 -19.49
C GLY A 146 5.79 -4.15 -19.51
N ALA A 147 6.78 -4.96 -19.12
CA ALA A 147 6.67 -6.42 -19.14
C ALA A 147 5.89 -6.96 -17.94
N SER A 148 5.19 -8.08 -18.14
CA SER A 148 4.51 -8.83 -17.09
C SER A 148 5.24 -10.14 -16.80
N ASN A 149 5.16 -10.61 -15.55
CA ASN A 149 5.73 -11.88 -15.14
C ASN A 149 4.92 -13.03 -15.75
N THR A 150 5.61 -13.96 -16.42
CA THR A 150 5.00 -15.14 -17.05
C THR A 150 5.09 -16.40 -16.18
N SER A 151 5.74 -16.32 -15.02
CA SER A 151 5.89 -17.47 -14.13
C SER A 151 4.55 -17.85 -13.49
N GLU A 152 4.21 -19.14 -13.58
CA GLU A 152 3.01 -19.74 -12.96
C GLU A 152 3.31 -20.44 -11.62
N LEU A 153 4.46 -20.15 -11.00
CA LEU A 153 4.88 -20.80 -9.77
C LEU A 153 3.86 -20.58 -8.65
N LYS A 154 3.38 -21.69 -8.06
CA LYS A 154 2.58 -21.65 -6.82
C LYS A 154 3.50 -21.43 -5.62
N MET A 155 3.06 -20.62 -4.67
CA MET A 155 3.85 -20.18 -3.52
C MET A 155 3.43 -20.85 -2.19
N HIS A 156 2.63 -21.91 -2.26
CA HIS A 156 2.17 -22.67 -1.09
C HIS A 156 3.33 -23.11 -0.20
N GLY A 157 3.15 -22.91 1.11
CA GLY A 157 4.13 -23.29 2.12
C GLY A 157 5.43 -22.49 2.05
N ARG A 158 5.47 -21.32 1.38
CA ARG A 158 6.59 -20.37 1.48
C ARG A 158 6.21 -19.22 2.40
N VAL A 159 7.15 -18.80 3.25
CA VAL A 159 6.99 -17.65 4.16
C VAL A 159 7.70 -16.44 3.57
N VAL A 160 6.93 -15.41 3.23
CA VAL A 160 7.40 -14.16 2.63
C VAL A 160 7.16 -13.01 3.58
N MET A 161 8.23 -12.38 4.05
CA MET A 161 8.20 -11.16 4.84
C MET A 161 8.26 -9.94 3.90
N VAL A 162 7.38 -8.95 4.09
CA VAL A 162 7.29 -7.78 3.21
C VAL A 162 7.26 -6.49 4.02
N THR A 163 8.25 -5.60 3.81
CA THR A 163 8.17 -4.22 4.29
C THR A 163 7.43 -3.35 3.27
N GLY A 164 6.56 -2.44 3.73
CA GLY A 164 5.82 -1.56 2.83
C GLY A 164 4.72 -2.27 2.02
N GLY A 165 4.22 -3.40 2.52
CA GLY A 165 3.23 -4.24 1.85
C GLY A 165 1.78 -3.74 1.89
N THR A 166 1.50 -2.56 2.46
CA THR A 166 0.13 -2.03 2.64
C THR A 166 -0.27 -0.99 1.59
N SER A 167 0.63 -0.55 0.72
CA SER A 167 0.30 0.43 -0.31
C SER A 167 1.12 0.28 -1.60
N GLY A 168 0.59 0.80 -2.70
CA GLY A 168 1.29 0.88 -3.98
C GLY A 168 1.79 -0.48 -4.46
N ILE A 169 3.06 -0.53 -4.87
CA ILE A 169 3.69 -1.74 -5.44
C ILE A 169 3.73 -2.88 -4.41
N GLY A 170 3.99 -2.57 -3.13
CA GLY A 170 4.05 -3.58 -2.07
C GLY A 170 2.70 -4.27 -1.86
N ALA A 171 1.60 -3.51 -1.84
CA ALA A 171 0.25 -4.07 -1.75
C ALA A 171 -0.10 -4.98 -2.93
N ALA A 172 0.23 -4.55 -4.16
CA ALA A 172 0.01 -5.36 -5.35
C ALA A 172 0.84 -6.66 -5.33
N THR A 173 2.08 -6.59 -4.85
CA THR A 173 2.96 -7.75 -4.68
C THR A 173 2.39 -8.73 -3.66
N VAL A 174 1.95 -8.23 -2.50
CA VAL A 174 1.33 -9.03 -1.43
C VAL A 174 0.09 -9.74 -1.93
N LEU A 175 -0.79 -9.02 -2.64
CA LEU A 175 -2.02 -9.59 -3.19
C LEU A 175 -1.72 -10.75 -4.15
N ASP A 176 -0.76 -10.61 -5.06
CA ASP A 176 -0.41 -11.67 -6.02
C ASP A 176 0.25 -12.88 -5.34
N LEU A 177 1.17 -12.64 -4.38
CA LEU A 177 1.77 -13.71 -3.59
C LEU A 177 0.74 -14.47 -2.75
N ALA A 178 -0.20 -13.75 -2.13
CA ALA A 178 -1.27 -14.34 -1.36
C ALA A 178 -2.24 -15.15 -2.24
N LYS A 179 -2.58 -14.66 -3.46
CA LYS A 179 -3.37 -15.41 -4.46
C LYS A 179 -2.69 -16.73 -4.85
N ARG A 180 -1.37 -16.75 -4.89
CA ARG A 180 -0.56 -17.96 -5.16
C ARG A 180 -0.34 -18.85 -3.93
N GLY A 181 -0.94 -18.51 -2.79
CA GLY A 181 -0.93 -19.32 -1.58
C GLY A 181 0.28 -19.14 -0.66
N ALA A 182 1.06 -18.07 -0.84
CA ALA A 182 2.16 -17.75 0.07
C ALA A 182 1.64 -17.44 1.48
N GLN A 183 2.42 -17.79 2.49
CA GLN A 183 2.26 -17.21 3.82
C GLN A 183 2.96 -15.84 3.83
N VAL A 184 2.19 -14.77 3.96
CA VAL A 184 2.73 -13.40 3.93
C VAL A 184 2.76 -12.82 5.34
N VAL A 185 3.90 -12.27 5.74
CA VAL A 185 4.06 -11.50 6.98
C VAL A 185 4.37 -10.05 6.62
N LEU A 186 3.37 -9.17 6.80
CA LEU A 186 3.48 -7.74 6.57
C LEU A 186 4.19 -7.08 7.75
N LEU A 187 5.28 -6.37 7.47
CA LEU A 187 5.92 -5.50 8.45
C LEU A 187 5.35 -4.09 8.30
N THR A 188 4.58 -3.65 9.30
CA THR A 188 3.78 -2.43 9.21
C THR A 188 4.17 -1.41 10.26
N HIS A 189 4.22 -0.13 9.88
CA HIS A 189 4.42 0.97 10.81
C HIS A 189 3.25 1.10 11.80
N ALA A 190 2.01 0.95 11.29
CA ALA A 190 0.81 0.98 12.12
C ALA A 190 0.78 -0.20 13.11
N PRO A 191 0.25 0.01 14.33
CA PRO A 191 0.08 -1.07 15.29
C PRO A 191 -0.89 -2.13 14.76
N VAL A 192 -0.71 -3.38 15.19
CA VAL A 192 -1.55 -4.51 14.73
C VAL A 192 -3.02 -4.34 15.14
N SER A 193 -3.30 -3.54 16.17
CA SER A 193 -4.65 -3.18 16.61
C SER A 193 -5.31 -2.08 15.78
N ASP A 194 -4.60 -1.49 14.81
CA ASP A 194 -5.15 -0.44 13.95
C ASP A 194 -6.32 -0.99 13.10
N PRO A 195 -7.53 -0.38 13.16
CA PRO A 195 -8.69 -0.88 12.45
C PRO A 195 -8.50 -0.97 10.92
N PHE A 196 -7.80 -0.01 10.31
CA PHE A 196 -7.58 -0.01 8.86
C PHE A 196 -6.63 -1.11 8.44
N LEU A 197 -5.62 -1.41 9.26
CA LEU A 197 -4.73 -2.53 9.00
C LEU A 197 -5.46 -3.87 9.11
N VAL A 198 -6.32 -4.04 10.13
CA VAL A 198 -7.12 -5.25 10.32
C VAL A 198 -8.08 -5.45 9.14
N GLU A 199 -8.78 -4.40 8.72
CA GLU A 199 -9.65 -4.41 7.55
C GLU A 199 -8.87 -4.79 6.28
N TYR A 200 -7.74 -4.12 6.02
CA TYR A 200 -6.89 -4.42 4.87
C TYR A 200 -6.43 -5.89 4.82
N ILE A 201 -6.03 -6.46 5.96
CA ILE A 201 -5.61 -7.87 6.03
C ILE A 201 -6.80 -8.79 5.73
N ASN A 202 -7.98 -8.49 6.27
CA ASN A 202 -9.18 -9.28 6.03
C ASN A 202 -9.62 -9.21 4.57
N ASP A 203 -9.54 -8.03 3.94
CA ASP A 203 -9.81 -7.85 2.51
C ASP A 203 -8.87 -8.69 1.65
N VAL A 204 -7.56 -8.68 1.95
CA VAL A 204 -6.59 -9.52 1.22
C VAL A 204 -6.93 -10.99 1.40
N ARG A 205 -7.23 -11.44 2.62
CA ARG A 205 -7.61 -12.84 2.89
C ARG A 205 -8.88 -13.23 2.13
N GLU A 206 -9.88 -12.36 2.07
CA GLU A 206 -11.14 -12.60 1.38
C GLU A 206 -10.97 -12.65 -0.14
N GLN A 207 -10.23 -11.70 -0.71
CA GLN A 207 -9.94 -11.62 -2.15
C GLN A 207 -9.09 -12.80 -2.65
N THR A 208 -8.19 -13.31 -1.79
CA THR A 208 -7.25 -14.38 -2.16
C THR A 208 -7.68 -15.77 -1.69
N LYS A 209 -8.71 -15.86 -0.84
CA LYS A 209 -9.10 -17.09 -0.12
C LYS A 209 -7.93 -17.76 0.61
N ASN A 210 -6.98 -16.94 1.07
CA ASN A 210 -5.78 -17.38 1.78
C ASN A 210 -5.71 -16.71 3.15
N HIS A 211 -5.94 -17.49 4.21
CA HIS A 211 -5.90 -17.01 5.59
C HIS A 211 -4.48 -16.81 6.14
N MET A 212 -3.44 -17.21 5.40
CA MET A 212 -2.03 -17.14 5.81
C MET A 212 -1.39 -15.76 5.58
N VAL A 213 -2.16 -14.69 5.77
CA VAL A 213 -1.68 -13.30 5.71
C VAL A 213 -1.67 -12.76 7.14
N TYR A 214 -0.51 -12.34 7.62
CA TYR A 214 -0.27 -11.85 8.97
C TYR A 214 0.37 -10.47 8.93
N ALA A 215 0.27 -9.71 10.02
CA ALA A 215 1.00 -8.46 10.20
C ALA A 215 1.72 -8.43 11.54
N GLU A 216 2.91 -7.83 11.54
CA GLU A 216 3.71 -7.56 12.72
C GLU A 216 4.16 -6.09 12.68
N GLN A 217 4.04 -5.40 13.81
CA GLN A 217 4.38 -4.00 13.89
C GLN A 217 5.90 -3.81 13.87
N VAL A 218 6.37 -3.07 12.87
CA VAL A 218 7.77 -2.65 12.73
C VAL A 218 7.78 -1.22 12.21
N ASP A 219 8.12 -0.29 13.09
CA ASP A 219 8.36 1.09 12.70
C ASP A 219 9.80 1.24 12.20
N LEU A 220 9.96 1.41 10.88
CA LEU A 220 11.26 1.62 10.24
C LEU A 220 11.89 2.98 10.57
N THR A 221 11.22 3.86 11.30
CA THR A 221 11.79 5.12 11.81
C THR A 221 12.50 4.95 13.16
N SER A 222 12.32 3.80 13.84
CA SER A 222 12.94 3.50 15.14
C SER A 222 13.79 2.23 15.09
N LEU A 223 15.09 2.35 15.41
CA LEU A 223 15.99 1.20 15.54
C LEU A 223 15.52 0.25 16.64
N HIS A 224 14.92 0.78 17.71
CA HIS A 224 14.39 -0.06 18.78
C HIS A 224 13.26 -0.99 18.31
N SER A 225 12.30 -0.46 17.55
CA SER A 225 11.17 -1.25 17.02
C SER A 225 11.67 -2.37 16.12
N ILE A 226 12.61 -2.05 15.22
CA ILE A 226 13.24 -3.02 14.32
C ILE A 226 13.94 -4.12 15.11
N ARG A 227 14.74 -3.75 16.13
CA ARG A 227 15.42 -4.72 16.98
C ARG A 227 14.43 -5.64 17.69
N GLN A 228 13.41 -5.10 18.35
CA GLN A 228 12.43 -5.90 19.10
C GLN A 228 11.77 -6.96 18.23
N PHE A 229 11.36 -6.58 17.02
CA PHE A 229 10.80 -7.52 16.06
C PHE A 229 11.82 -8.56 15.61
N ALA A 230 13.00 -8.13 15.19
CA ALA A 230 14.00 -9.01 14.60
C ALA A 230 14.56 -10.01 15.63
N THR A 231 14.80 -9.60 16.88
CA THR A 231 15.20 -10.52 17.96
C THR A 231 14.07 -11.49 18.29
N LYS A 232 12.83 -11.01 18.42
CA LYS A 232 11.66 -11.87 18.63
C LYS A 232 11.50 -12.92 17.54
N TRP A 233 11.81 -12.58 16.28
CA TRP A 233 11.75 -13.52 15.17
C TRP A 233 12.80 -14.64 15.30
N ILE A 234 14.03 -14.28 15.68
CA ILE A 234 15.16 -15.22 15.79
C ILE A 234 15.05 -16.09 17.03
N ASP A 235 14.61 -15.51 18.15
CA ASP A 235 14.46 -16.19 19.44
C ASP A 235 13.23 -17.10 19.50
N ASN A 236 12.42 -17.13 18.43
CA ASN A 236 11.23 -17.97 18.38
C ASN A 236 11.60 -19.46 18.40
N ALA A 237 11.05 -20.21 19.35
CA ALA A 237 11.20 -21.65 19.45
C ALA A 237 9.85 -22.35 19.20
N PRO A 238 9.70 -23.18 18.15
CA PRO A 238 10.71 -23.56 17.16
C PRO A 238 11.05 -22.42 16.16
N PRO A 239 12.25 -22.44 15.54
CA PRO A 239 12.66 -21.42 14.58
C PRO A 239 11.64 -21.24 13.45
N ARG A 240 11.24 -19.98 13.20
CA ARG A 240 10.31 -19.66 12.11
C ARG A 240 11.01 -19.84 10.78
N ARG A 241 10.33 -20.51 9.86
CA ARG A 241 10.77 -20.56 8.46
C ARG A 241 10.71 -19.17 7.84
N LEU A 242 11.75 -18.81 7.11
CA LEU A 242 11.84 -17.56 6.36
C LEU A 242 12.41 -17.86 4.97
N ASP A 243 11.56 -17.87 3.95
CA ASP A 243 12.01 -18.13 2.58
C ASP A 243 12.36 -16.82 1.88
N MET A 244 11.59 -15.75 2.08
CA MET A 244 11.81 -14.52 1.32
C MET A 244 11.60 -13.27 2.16
N ILE A 245 12.41 -12.25 1.88
CA ILE A 245 12.24 -10.90 2.43
C ILE A 245 12.14 -9.94 1.25
N ILE A 246 11.05 -9.16 1.17
CA ILE A 246 10.85 -8.13 0.15
C ILE A 246 10.93 -6.77 0.82
N LEU A 247 12.01 -6.05 0.54
CA LEU A 247 12.27 -4.71 1.06
C LEU A 247 11.66 -3.65 0.13
N CYS A 248 10.35 -3.44 0.25
CA CYS A 248 9.59 -2.51 -0.60
C CYS A 248 9.27 -1.18 0.11
N ALA A 249 9.44 -1.08 1.43
CA ALA A 249 9.21 0.16 2.15
C ALA A 249 10.15 1.28 1.69
N ALA A 250 9.57 2.44 1.41
CA ALA A 250 10.33 3.65 1.14
C ALA A 250 9.52 4.89 1.52
N THR A 251 10.23 5.94 1.93
CA THR A 251 9.68 7.27 2.14
C THR A 251 10.39 8.29 1.25
N PHE A 252 9.70 9.40 1.00
CA PHE A 252 10.23 10.53 0.24
C PHE A 252 9.67 11.83 0.80
N THR A 253 10.54 12.76 1.16
CA THR A 253 10.16 14.11 1.59
C THR A 253 9.85 14.99 0.37
N PRO A 254 8.62 15.51 0.20
CA PRO A 254 8.24 16.34 -0.95
C PRO A 254 9.10 17.60 -1.12
N ALA A 255 9.33 18.00 -2.38
CA ALA A 255 10.10 19.20 -2.68
C ALA A 255 9.45 20.46 -2.06
N GLY A 256 10.26 21.25 -1.34
CA GLY A 256 9.79 22.45 -0.61
C GLY A 256 9.32 22.18 0.83
N LYS A 257 9.43 20.94 1.32
CA LYS A 257 9.26 20.63 2.75
C LYS A 257 10.61 20.60 3.47
N PRO A 258 10.65 20.97 4.76
CA PRO A 258 11.89 20.93 5.54
C PRO A 258 12.39 19.50 5.71
N ARG A 259 13.69 19.38 6.00
CA ARG A 259 14.31 18.11 6.39
C ARG A 259 13.59 17.53 7.61
N GLN A 260 13.21 16.26 7.51
CA GLN A 260 12.61 15.51 8.61
C GLN A 260 13.66 14.61 9.25
N VAL A 261 13.59 14.53 10.57
CA VAL A 261 14.53 13.78 11.41
C VAL A 261 13.69 12.86 12.31
N THR A 262 14.16 11.64 12.53
CA THR A 262 13.53 10.68 13.45
C THR A 262 13.81 11.06 14.90
N ASP A 263 13.12 10.42 15.84
CA ASP A 263 13.34 10.63 17.28
C ASP A 263 14.78 10.33 17.72
N GLU A 264 15.49 9.51 16.94
CA GLU A 264 16.89 9.12 17.14
C GLU A 264 17.89 10.09 16.44
N GLY A 265 17.42 11.21 15.89
CA GLY A 265 18.28 12.23 15.29
C GLY A 265 18.78 11.93 13.87
N ILE A 266 18.21 10.93 13.20
CA ILE A 266 18.62 10.47 11.86
C ILE A 266 17.67 11.05 10.81
N GLU A 267 18.20 11.46 9.64
CA GLU A 267 17.34 11.95 8.56
C GLU A 267 16.37 10.85 8.09
N GLN A 268 15.09 11.19 7.98
CA GLN A 268 14.01 10.20 7.84
C GLN A 268 14.13 9.37 6.56
N THR A 269 14.55 9.97 5.43
CA THR A 269 14.72 9.25 4.15
C THR A 269 15.86 8.26 4.24
N TRP A 270 16.99 8.66 4.81
CA TRP A 270 18.15 7.81 5.08
C TRP A 270 17.80 6.67 6.04
N MET A 271 17.09 6.98 7.12
CA MET A 271 16.66 6.01 8.12
C MET A 271 15.77 4.93 7.49
N VAL A 272 14.64 5.31 6.90
CA VAL A 272 13.65 4.35 6.40
C VAL A 272 14.12 3.60 5.16
N ASN A 273 14.74 4.29 4.20
CA ASN A 273 15.08 3.66 2.91
C ASN A 273 16.34 2.82 2.97
N TYR A 274 17.25 3.09 3.91
CA TYR A 274 18.56 2.47 3.97
C TYR A 274 18.86 1.86 5.35
N LEU A 275 19.03 2.70 6.39
CA LEU A 275 19.58 2.26 7.68
C LEU A 275 18.69 1.22 8.38
N ALA A 276 17.37 1.37 8.29
CA ALA A 276 16.40 0.43 8.83
C ALA A 276 16.54 -0.97 8.19
N ASN A 277 16.74 -1.03 6.87
CA ASN A 277 16.94 -2.28 6.15
C ASN A 277 18.29 -2.91 6.48
N PHE A 278 19.34 -2.09 6.65
CA PHE A 278 20.65 -2.52 7.12
C PHE A 278 20.55 -3.19 8.49
N HIS A 279 19.91 -2.52 9.45
CA HIS A 279 19.73 -3.03 10.81
C HIS A 279 18.86 -4.30 10.84
N LEU A 280 17.73 -4.29 10.12
CA LEU A 280 16.82 -5.43 10.03
C LEU A 280 17.51 -6.69 9.48
N LEU A 281 18.23 -6.56 8.35
CA LEU A 281 18.92 -7.68 7.73
C LEU A 281 20.17 -8.12 8.51
N GLY A 282 20.85 -7.19 9.18
CA GLY A 282 21.96 -7.49 10.08
C GLY A 282 21.52 -8.44 11.19
N ILE A 283 20.40 -8.13 11.85
CA ILE A 283 19.82 -8.97 12.90
C ILE A 283 19.27 -10.27 12.31
N LEU A 284 18.46 -10.24 11.24
CA LEU A 284 17.85 -11.44 10.64
C LEU A 284 18.83 -12.35 9.89
N SER A 285 20.09 -11.95 9.73
CA SER A 285 21.10 -12.70 8.98
C SER A 285 21.25 -14.17 9.41
N PRO A 286 21.29 -14.51 10.73
CA PRO A 286 21.33 -15.90 11.17
C PRO A 286 20.13 -16.72 10.72
N ALA A 287 18.92 -16.14 10.71
CA ALA A 287 17.70 -16.83 10.28
C ALA A 287 17.68 -17.14 8.78
N LEU A 288 18.30 -16.28 7.96
CA LEU A 288 18.51 -16.52 6.52
C LEU A 288 19.53 -17.64 6.29
N ARG A 289 20.65 -17.60 7.02
CA ARG A 289 21.75 -18.56 6.90
C ARG A 289 21.40 -19.96 7.42
N ALA A 290 20.52 -20.05 8.41
CA ALA A 290 20.09 -21.30 9.03
C ALA A 290 19.12 -22.14 8.17
N GLN A 291 18.60 -21.60 7.06
CA GLN A 291 17.65 -22.33 6.24
C GLN A 291 18.30 -23.55 5.55
N PRO A 292 17.59 -24.68 5.43
CA PRO A 292 18.09 -25.86 4.72
C PRO A 292 18.48 -25.55 3.27
N PHE A 293 19.52 -26.20 2.75
CA PHE A 293 20.08 -25.94 1.43
C PHE A 293 19.07 -26.05 0.28
N ASP A 294 18.13 -27.00 0.36
CA ASP A 294 17.10 -27.21 -0.67
C ASP A 294 16.08 -26.07 -0.79
N ARG A 295 16.03 -25.19 0.24
CA ARG A 295 15.14 -24.04 0.29
C ARG A 295 15.66 -22.91 -0.58
N ASP A 296 14.71 -22.25 -1.23
CA ASP A 296 14.95 -21.12 -2.10
C ASP A 296 14.79 -19.82 -1.30
N VAL A 297 15.92 -19.32 -0.78
CA VAL A 297 15.94 -18.14 0.10
C VAL A 297 16.36 -16.89 -0.66
N ARG A 298 15.49 -15.87 -0.70
CA ARG A 298 15.74 -14.64 -1.47
C ARG A 298 15.46 -13.37 -0.67
N VAL A 299 16.39 -12.43 -0.70
CA VAL A 299 16.22 -11.07 -0.17
C VAL A 299 16.12 -10.11 -1.36
N VAL A 300 14.93 -9.55 -1.55
CA VAL A 300 14.60 -8.68 -2.68
C VAL A 300 14.69 -7.22 -2.26
N PHE A 301 15.64 -6.48 -2.84
CA PHE A 301 15.84 -5.06 -2.61
C PHE A 301 15.15 -4.25 -3.70
N VAL A 302 14.13 -3.47 -3.33
CA VAL A 302 13.42 -2.61 -4.29
C VAL A 302 14.17 -1.27 -4.43
N THR A 303 14.93 -1.16 -5.51
CA THR A 303 15.66 0.05 -5.91
C THR A 303 14.91 0.83 -6.99
N CYS A 304 15.49 1.91 -7.50
CA CYS A 304 14.94 2.68 -8.62
C CYS A 304 16.03 3.49 -9.33
N PRO A 305 15.83 3.99 -10.57
CA PRO A 305 16.87 4.69 -11.35
C PRO A 305 17.42 5.96 -10.69
N SER A 306 16.80 6.44 -9.61
CA SER A 306 17.25 7.59 -8.83
C SER A 306 18.69 7.42 -8.30
N TYR A 307 19.15 6.20 -8.00
CA TYR A 307 20.54 6.00 -7.55
C TYR A 307 21.58 6.44 -8.59
N ILE A 308 21.22 6.45 -9.88
CA ILE A 308 22.11 6.84 -11.00
C ILE A 308 22.59 8.28 -10.83
N GLY A 309 21.70 9.18 -10.42
CA GLY A 309 22.02 10.60 -10.22
C GLY A 309 22.49 10.95 -8.82
N SER A 310 22.80 9.98 -7.95
CA SER A 310 23.20 10.25 -6.56
C SER A 310 24.56 10.95 -6.46
N PRO A 311 24.78 11.84 -5.47
CA PRO A 311 26.14 12.18 -5.05
C PRO A 311 26.88 10.92 -4.56
N PRO A 312 28.24 10.90 -4.62
CA PRO A 312 29.04 9.77 -4.16
C PRO A 312 28.86 9.53 -2.65
N LEU A 313 28.95 8.27 -2.22
CA LEU A 313 28.77 7.89 -0.82
C LEU A 313 29.92 8.37 0.09
N SER A 314 31.11 8.62 -0.46
CA SER A 314 32.30 9.04 0.28
C SER A 314 32.18 10.41 0.96
N ALA A 315 31.31 11.30 0.46
CA ALA A 315 31.09 12.63 1.04
C ALA A 315 29.78 12.65 1.85
N PRO A 316 29.77 13.07 3.13
CA PRO A 316 28.54 13.20 3.90
C PRO A 316 27.61 14.25 3.28
N LEU A 317 26.29 14.06 3.44
CA LEU A 317 25.31 15.10 3.11
C LEU A 317 25.19 16.04 4.31
N ASP A 318 25.95 17.13 4.27
CA ASP A 318 25.80 18.22 5.22
C ASP A 318 24.42 18.87 5.14
N ASP A 319 23.98 19.48 6.24
CA ASP A 319 22.72 20.23 6.34
C ASP A 319 22.57 21.31 5.25
N LYS A 320 23.68 21.88 4.80
CA LYS A 320 23.73 22.91 3.75
C LYS A 320 23.61 22.34 2.33
N SER A 321 24.07 21.12 2.09
CA SER A 321 24.00 20.45 0.78
C SER A 321 22.78 19.55 0.65
N TRP A 322 22.01 19.40 1.73
CA TRP A 322 20.81 18.59 1.77
C TRP A 322 19.73 19.14 0.82
N THR A 323 19.28 18.28 -0.08
CA THR A 323 18.06 18.48 -0.85
C THR A 323 17.24 17.20 -0.81
N THR A 324 15.92 17.32 -0.89
CA THR A 324 15.00 16.16 -0.90
C THR A 324 15.37 15.14 -1.98
N GLY A 325 15.72 15.63 -3.17
CA GLY A 325 16.21 14.81 -4.28
C GLY A 325 17.58 14.17 -4.02
N ALA A 326 18.56 14.90 -3.43
CA ALA A 326 19.86 14.32 -3.12
C ALA A 326 19.76 13.24 -2.03
N ALA A 327 19.00 13.49 -0.95
CA ALA A 327 18.80 12.54 0.14
C ALA A 327 18.18 11.23 -0.35
N TYR A 328 17.11 11.30 -1.16
CA TYR A 328 16.48 10.11 -1.71
C TYR A 328 17.41 9.34 -2.66
N ARG A 329 18.07 10.03 -3.61
CA ARG A 329 19.02 9.40 -4.54
C ARG A 329 20.16 8.71 -3.79
N ARG A 330 20.70 9.37 -2.76
CA ARG A 330 21.75 8.81 -1.89
C ARG A 330 21.28 7.60 -1.11
N SER A 331 20.07 7.63 -0.54
CA SER A 331 19.51 6.48 0.18
C SER A 331 19.38 5.24 -0.73
N LYS A 332 19.01 5.43 -2.01
CA LYS A 332 18.90 4.35 -2.98
C LYS A 332 20.27 3.85 -3.47
N LEU A 333 21.27 4.73 -3.58
CA LEU A 333 22.65 4.31 -3.83
C LEU A 333 23.19 3.48 -2.66
N ALA A 334 23.05 3.97 -1.43
CA ALA A 334 23.48 3.27 -0.22
C ALA A 334 22.81 1.90 -0.07
N LEU A 335 21.50 1.81 -0.31
CA LEU A 335 20.76 0.55 -0.31
C LEU A 335 21.29 -0.44 -1.35
N THR A 336 21.65 0.05 -2.54
CA THR A 336 22.17 -0.81 -3.62
C THR A 336 23.59 -1.31 -3.29
N THR A 337 24.48 -0.42 -2.87
CA THR A 337 25.85 -0.77 -2.43
C THR A 337 25.83 -1.75 -1.25
N PHE A 338 24.97 -1.50 -0.25
CA PHE A 338 24.80 -2.41 0.89
C PHE A 338 24.28 -3.77 0.47
N GLY A 339 23.29 -3.87 -0.42
CA GLY A 339 22.79 -5.18 -0.86
C GLY A 339 23.89 -6.02 -1.53
N LEU A 340 24.81 -5.40 -2.29
CA LEU A 340 25.94 -6.11 -2.90
C LEU A 340 26.97 -6.53 -1.87
N ALA A 341 27.27 -5.67 -0.89
CA ALA A 341 28.10 -6.04 0.24
C ALA A 341 27.48 -7.19 1.05
N PHE A 342 26.17 -7.13 1.31
CA PHE A 342 25.42 -8.16 2.03
C PHE A 342 25.44 -9.49 1.29
N GLN A 343 25.31 -9.50 -0.04
CA GLN A 343 25.50 -10.71 -0.85
C GLN A 343 26.89 -11.33 -0.63
N LYS A 344 27.96 -10.52 -0.69
CA LYS A 344 29.33 -10.99 -0.42
C LYS A 344 29.47 -11.57 0.99
N HIS A 345 28.85 -10.94 2.00
CA HIS A 345 28.85 -11.46 3.38
C HIS A 345 28.08 -12.78 3.52
N LEU A 346 27.01 -12.99 2.73
CA LEU A 346 26.31 -14.27 2.67
C LEU A 346 27.16 -15.35 2.00
N ASP A 347 27.83 -15.02 0.90
CA ASP A 347 28.69 -15.97 0.15
C ASP A 347 29.94 -16.37 0.94
N ALA A 348 30.51 -15.44 1.73
CA ALA A 348 31.67 -15.70 2.57
C ALA A 348 31.36 -16.57 3.81
N TYR A 349 30.09 -16.70 4.20
CA TYR A 349 29.71 -17.50 5.35
C TYR A 349 29.80 -19.00 5.05
N LYS A 350 30.65 -19.69 5.79
CA LYS A 350 30.76 -21.16 5.73
C LYS A 350 29.64 -21.78 6.56
N ARG A 351 28.75 -22.52 5.90
CA ARG A 351 27.66 -23.23 6.57
C ARG A 351 28.20 -24.42 7.38
N PRO A 352 27.54 -24.78 8.50
CA PRO A 352 27.91 -25.96 9.29
C PRO A 352 27.83 -27.29 8.52
N ASP A 353 26.99 -27.36 7.48
CA ASP A 353 26.81 -28.53 6.61
C ASP A 353 27.84 -28.63 5.48
N GLY A 354 28.73 -27.64 5.32
CA GLY A 354 29.74 -27.59 4.26
C GLY A 354 29.19 -27.33 2.85
N LEU A 355 27.88 -27.12 2.70
CA LEU A 355 27.24 -26.79 1.43
C LEU A 355 27.34 -25.29 1.13
N PRO A 356 27.19 -24.87 -0.14
CA PRO A 356 27.21 -23.45 -0.48
C PRO A 356 25.99 -22.72 0.09
N MET A 357 26.13 -21.40 0.28
CA MET A 357 25.05 -20.54 0.73
C MET A 357 23.86 -20.60 -0.24
N ASN A 358 22.65 -20.79 0.29
CA ASN A 358 21.42 -20.79 -0.51
C ASN A 358 20.73 -19.42 -0.51
N SER A 359 20.98 -18.56 0.49
CA SER A 359 20.43 -17.21 0.56
C SER A 359 21.05 -16.30 -0.48
N ARG A 360 20.23 -15.56 -1.22
CA ARG A 360 20.71 -14.60 -2.22
C ARG A 360 19.96 -13.29 -2.23
N VAL A 361 20.66 -12.25 -2.64
CA VAL A 361 20.17 -10.90 -2.83
C VAL A 361 19.79 -10.69 -4.30
N ILE A 362 18.62 -10.12 -4.54
CA ILE A 362 18.17 -9.72 -5.87
C ILE A 362 17.67 -8.29 -5.79
N PHE A 363 18.12 -7.45 -6.71
CA PHE A 363 17.65 -6.07 -6.83
C PHE A 363 16.55 -5.99 -7.87
N VAL A 364 15.58 -5.12 -7.62
CA VAL A 364 14.46 -4.90 -8.54
C VAL A 364 14.24 -3.42 -8.77
N ASP A 365 14.17 -3.02 -10.04
CA ASP A 365 13.65 -1.74 -10.48
C ASP A 365 12.20 -1.93 -10.98
N PRO A 366 11.18 -1.49 -10.22
CA PRO A 366 9.78 -1.59 -10.62
C PRO A 366 9.38 -0.52 -11.66
N GLY A 367 10.29 0.38 -12.02
CA GLY A 367 10.01 1.50 -12.92
C GLY A 367 9.14 2.60 -12.29
N LEU A 368 8.78 3.58 -13.11
CA LEU A 368 7.95 4.70 -12.68
C LEU A 368 6.49 4.27 -12.54
N THR A 369 6.07 4.07 -11.30
CA THR A 369 4.76 3.54 -10.96
C THR A 369 3.90 4.57 -10.25
N ARG A 370 2.61 4.61 -10.57
CA ARG A 370 1.59 5.49 -9.98
C ARG A 370 1.22 5.01 -8.57
N THR A 371 2.12 5.22 -7.62
CA THR A 371 1.93 4.92 -6.19
C THR A 371 1.51 6.16 -5.39
N PRO A 372 1.01 6.00 -4.15
CA PRO A 372 0.78 7.14 -3.26
C PRO A 372 2.03 8.02 -3.06
N GLY A 373 3.22 7.40 -2.99
CA GLY A 373 4.49 8.12 -2.93
C GLY A 373 4.79 8.93 -4.19
N MET A 374 4.60 8.35 -5.38
CA MET A 374 4.77 9.05 -6.67
C MET A 374 3.78 10.22 -6.81
N ARG A 375 2.52 10.03 -6.41
CA ARG A 375 1.52 11.10 -6.37
C ARG A 375 1.97 12.22 -5.43
N ARG A 376 2.44 11.90 -4.23
CA ARG A 376 2.94 12.90 -3.26
C ARG A 376 4.16 13.66 -3.81
N TRP A 377 5.02 12.98 -4.56
CA TRP A 377 6.16 13.59 -5.27
C TRP A 377 5.72 14.58 -6.35
N LEU A 378 4.87 14.14 -7.30
CA LEU A 378 4.37 14.97 -8.41
C LEU A 378 3.60 16.20 -7.93
N THR A 379 2.81 16.05 -6.87
CA THR A 379 2.00 17.13 -6.28
C THR A 379 2.81 18.06 -5.37
N ARG A 380 4.09 17.73 -5.11
CA ARG A 380 4.95 18.39 -4.10
C ARG A 380 4.32 18.42 -2.70
N GLY A 381 3.35 17.53 -2.44
CA GLY A 381 2.57 17.51 -1.20
C GLY A 381 1.72 18.77 -0.96
N THR A 382 1.29 19.47 -2.02
CA THR A 382 0.43 20.67 -1.93
C THR A 382 -0.96 20.41 -2.51
N LEU A 383 -1.98 21.12 -2.01
CA LEU A 383 -3.35 21.03 -2.54
C LEU A 383 -3.44 21.52 -3.99
N TRP A 384 -2.73 22.60 -4.33
CA TRP A 384 -2.65 23.08 -5.71
C TRP A 384 -2.01 22.05 -6.64
N GLY A 385 -0.89 21.44 -6.21
CA GLY A 385 -0.27 20.36 -6.97
C GLY A 385 -1.21 19.16 -7.15
N LEU A 386 -2.02 18.83 -6.13
CA LEU A 386 -3.04 17.79 -6.23
C LEU A 386 -4.14 18.16 -7.24
N PHE A 387 -4.62 19.40 -7.24
CA PHE A 387 -5.58 19.87 -8.24
C PHE A 387 -5.03 19.74 -9.67
N VAL A 388 -3.80 20.21 -9.92
CA VAL A 388 -3.12 20.08 -11.22
C VAL A 388 -2.95 18.61 -11.62
N TYR A 389 -2.57 17.75 -10.67
CA TYR A 389 -2.43 16.30 -10.91
C TYR A 389 -3.76 15.66 -11.32
N LEU A 390 -4.87 16.04 -10.70
CA LEU A 390 -6.21 15.55 -11.05
C LEU A 390 -6.67 16.07 -12.41
N ALA A 391 -6.48 17.37 -12.67
CA ALA A 391 -6.82 17.98 -13.96
C ALA A 391 -6.05 17.36 -15.13
N THR A 392 -4.81 16.93 -14.89
CA THR A 392 -3.94 16.32 -15.90
C THR A 392 -3.85 14.80 -15.78
N TYR A 393 -4.75 14.14 -15.02
CA TYR A 393 -4.63 12.73 -14.61
C TYR A 393 -4.44 11.73 -15.77
N LEU A 394 -4.95 12.05 -16.96
CA LEU A 394 -4.76 11.23 -18.16
C LEU A 394 -3.27 11.07 -18.51
N LEU A 395 -2.44 12.09 -18.26
CA LEU A 395 -1.00 12.06 -18.54
C LEU A 395 -0.22 11.09 -17.64
N PRO A 396 -0.26 11.18 -16.28
CA PRO A 396 0.38 10.18 -15.44
C PRO A 396 -0.27 8.80 -15.57
N TRP A 397 -1.56 8.68 -15.90
CA TRP A 397 -2.17 7.38 -16.19
C TRP A 397 -1.60 6.73 -17.46
N LEU A 398 -1.36 7.54 -18.51
CA LEU A 398 -0.79 7.09 -19.77
C LEU A 398 0.68 6.71 -19.63
N LEU A 399 1.49 7.57 -18.97
CA LEU A 399 2.94 7.45 -18.93
C LEU A 399 3.49 6.57 -17.80
N LEU A 400 2.76 6.43 -16.69
CA LEU A 400 3.21 5.66 -15.52
C LEU A 400 2.55 4.28 -15.48
N LYS A 401 3.28 3.33 -14.90
CA LYS A 401 2.77 1.99 -14.60
C LYS A 401 1.70 2.03 -13.52
N SER A 402 0.76 1.09 -13.57
CA SER A 402 -0.07 0.80 -12.39
C SER A 402 0.75 0.05 -11.33
N PRO A 403 0.35 0.10 -10.04
CA PRO A 403 0.99 -0.70 -8.99
C PRO A 403 1.14 -2.19 -9.32
N GLU A 404 0.14 -2.77 -10.00
CA GLU A 404 0.13 -4.18 -10.41
C GLU A 404 1.20 -4.47 -11.47
N GLN A 405 1.42 -3.52 -12.40
CA GLN A 405 2.48 -3.63 -13.40
C GLN A 405 3.86 -3.37 -12.79
N GLY A 406 3.98 -2.45 -11.83
CA GLY A 406 5.23 -2.24 -11.07
C GLY A 406 5.65 -3.46 -10.23
N ALA A 407 4.68 -4.25 -9.75
CA ALA A 407 4.94 -5.47 -8.99
C ALA A 407 5.52 -6.62 -9.84
N GLN A 408 5.36 -6.58 -11.17
CA GLN A 408 5.74 -7.70 -12.06
C GLN A 408 7.24 -8.03 -11.99
N SER A 409 8.12 -7.03 -11.93
CA SER A 409 9.56 -7.27 -11.77
C SER A 409 9.89 -7.91 -10.41
N ILE A 410 9.14 -7.58 -9.36
CA ILE A 410 9.32 -8.16 -8.01
C ILE A 410 8.85 -9.62 -8.01
N LEU A 411 7.68 -9.88 -8.59
CA LEU A 411 7.14 -11.22 -8.74
C LEU A 411 8.06 -12.11 -9.59
N HIS A 412 8.61 -11.57 -10.67
CA HIS A 412 9.61 -12.28 -11.47
C HIS A 412 10.86 -12.60 -10.64
N ALA A 413 11.42 -11.64 -9.91
CA ALA A 413 12.57 -11.87 -9.00
C ALA A 413 12.29 -12.92 -7.92
N VAL A 414 11.05 -13.03 -7.45
CA VAL A 414 10.62 -13.98 -6.43
C VAL A 414 10.36 -15.38 -7.01
N MET A 415 9.78 -15.46 -8.21
CA MET A 415 9.20 -16.69 -8.75
C MET A 415 10.02 -17.35 -9.85
N GLU A 416 10.95 -16.63 -10.47
CA GLU A 416 11.72 -17.16 -11.59
C GLU A 416 12.58 -18.34 -11.14
N SER A 417 12.50 -19.42 -11.92
CA SER A 417 13.21 -20.68 -11.66
C SER A 417 14.70 -20.55 -11.91
N GLY A 418 15.10 -19.78 -12.93
CA GLY A 418 16.50 -19.49 -13.25
C GLY A 418 17.21 -18.70 -12.16
N MET A 419 16.47 -18.05 -11.26
CA MET A 419 16.99 -17.33 -10.09
C MET A 419 16.95 -18.17 -8.80
N ARG A 420 16.54 -19.44 -8.87
CA ARG A 420 16.51 -20.36 -7.72
C ARG A 420 17.90 -20.85 -7.32
N ARG A 421 18.84 -20.87 -8.25
CA ARG A 421 20.24 -21.30 -8.05
C ARG A 421 21.17 -20.35 -8.82
N GLY A 422 22.43 -20.28 -8.39
CA GLY A 422 23.44 -19.42 -8.99
C GLY A 422 23.79 -18.19 -8.15
N PRO A 423 24.64 -17.30 -8.68
CA PRO A 423 25.11 -16.13 -7.95
C PRO A 423 23.97 -15.12 -7.71
N GLY A 424 23.98 -14.50 -6.54
CA GLY A 424 23.13 -13.35 -6.23
C GLY A 424 23.70 -12.04 -6.77
N GLY A 425 23.15 -10.91 -6.29
CA GLY A 425 23.60 -9.57 -6.68
C GLY A 425 23.09 -9.10 -8.04
N LYS A 426 22.06 -9.75 -8.59
CA LYS A 426 21.48 -9.44 -9.91
C LYS A 426 20.46 -8.31 -9.82
N LEU A 427 20.40 -7.45 -10.83
CA LEU A 427 19.37 -6.41 -10.96
C LEU A 427 18.33 -6.80 -12.01
N ILE A 428 17.06 -6.76 -11.63
CA ILE A 428 15.92 -7.11 -12.47
C ILE A 428 15.12 -5.87 -12.82
N LYS A 429 14.84 -5.69 -14.11
CA LYS A 429 14.01 -4.62 -14.64
C LYS A 429 13.21 -5.14 -15.84
N GLU A 430 11.93 -4.80 -15.94
CA GLU A 430 11.02 -5.33 -16.98
C GLU A 430 11.06 -6.87 -17.08
N CYS A 431 11.07 -7.56 -15.94
CA CYS A 431 11.18 -9.03 -15.87
C CYS A 431 12.41 -9.60 -16.61
N ARG A 432 13.52 -8.85 -16.65
CA ARG A 432 14.80 -9.25 -17.26
C ARG A 432 15.98 -8.84 -16.39
N GLU A 433 17.06 -9.60 -16.46
CA GLU A 433 18.34 -9.24 -15.84
C GLU A 433 18.99 -8.07 -16.61
N VAL A 434 19.44 -7.05 -15.88
CA VAL A 434 20.10 -5.86 -16.41
C VAL A 434 21.30 -5.51 -15.53
N ASP A 435 22.30 -4.86 -16.12
CA ASP A 435 23.47 -4.40 -15.37
C ASP A 435 23.19 -3.11 -14.58
N PHE A 436 23.96 -2.91 -13.51
CA PHE A 436 23.94 -1.63 -12.79
C PHE A 436 24.52 -0.52 -13.67
N ALA A 437 23.75 0.56 -13.85
CA ALA A 437 24.18 1.69 -14.67
C ALA A 437 25.41 2.45 -14.11
N ARG A 438 25.70 2.33 -12.81
CA ARG A 438 26.87 2.97 -12.18
C ARG A 438 27.87 1.92 -11.72
N LYS A 439 29.15 2.20 -11.94
CA LYS A 439 30.26 1.30 -11.56
C LYS A 439 30.65 1.40 -10.09
N ASP A 440 30.47 2.57 -9.47
CA ASP A 440 30.80 2.82 -8.06
C ASP A 440 29.91 2.04 -7.07
N VAL A 441 28.82 1.43 -7.53
CA VAL A 441 28.04 0.48 -6.73
C VAL A 441 28.87 -0.75 -6.37
N HIS A 442 29.85 -1.11 -7.21
CA HIS A 442 30.76 -2.22 -7.00
C HIS A 442 32.06 -1.84 -6.26
N ASP A 443 32.20 -0.57 -5.84
CA ASP A 443 33.37 -0.11 -5.09
C ASP A 443 33.41 -0.72 -3.67
N GLU A 444 34.39 -1.57 -3.42
CA GLU A 444 34.56 -2.28 -2.16
C GLU A 444 34.97 -1.36 -1.01
N ALA A 445 35.76 -0.33 -1.29
CA ALA A 445 36.20 0.61 -0.27
C ALA A 445 35.01 1.46 0.22
N ALA A 446 34.20 1.95 -0.71
CA ALA A 446 32.98 2.68 -0.39
C ALA A 446 31.96 1.79 0.34
N ALA A 447 31.81 0.53 -0.06
CA ALA A 447 30.92 -0.42 0.60
C ALA A 447 31.35 -0.72 2.05
N LYS A 448 32.66 -0.93 2.28
CA LYS A 448 33.22 -1.15 3.62
C LYS A 448 33.06 0.07 4.51
N GLN A 449 33.38 1.26 4.00
CA GLN A 449 33.21 2.51 4.73
C GLN A 449 31.74 2.72 5.12
N LEU A 450 30.81 2.53 4.17
CA LEU A 450 29.38 2.65 4.40
C LEU A 450 28.90 1.68 5.50
N TRP A 451 29.41 0.45 5.49
CA TRP A 451 29.08 -0.56 6.49
C TRP A 451 29.54 -0.13 7.90
N GLU A 452 30.82 0.22 8.06
CA GLU A 452 31.40 0.63 9.34
C GLU A 452 30.75 1.91 9.89
N GLU A 453 30.44 2.88 9.03
CA GLU A 453 29.73 4.10 9.42
C GLU A 453 28.30 3.81 9.87
N SER A 454 27.62 2.88 9.21
CA SER A 454 26.26 2.48 9.57
C SER A 454 26.21 1.75 10.91
N ASP A 455 27.15 0.82 11.16
CA ASP A 455 27.27 0.13 12.43
C ASP A 455 27.56 1.12 13.58
N LYS A 456 28.52 2.04 13.40
CA LYS A 456 28.83 3.08 14.39
C LYS A 456 27.64 4.01 14.66
N LEU A 457 26.91 4.38 13.61
CA LEU A 457 25.73 5.24 13.73
C LEU A 457 24.62 4.55 14.52
N ILE A 458 24.35 3.28 14.23
CA ILE A 458 23.37 2.46 14.96
C ILE A 458 23.79 2.30 16.42
N GLU A 459 25.04 1.90 16.68
CA GLU A 459 25.54 1.71 18.04
C GLU A 459 25.39 2.99 18.88
N LYS A 460 25.75 4.14 18.30
CA LYS A 460 25.58 5.44 18.95
C LYS A 460 24.11 5.77 19.20
N ALA A 461 23.28 5.72 18.16
CA ALA A 461 21.86 6.07 18.24
C ALA A 461 21.12 5.19 19.27
N GLU A 462 21.43 3.90 19.33
CA GLU A 462 20.79 2.97 20.25
C GLU A 462 21.23 3.16 21.70
N LYS A 463 22.50 3.50 21.94
CA LYS A 463 23.00 3.89 23.28
C LYS A 463 22.31 5.16 23.76
N ASP A 464 22.27 6.19 22.91
CA ASP A 464 21.62 7.47 23.23
C ASP A 464 20.12 7.26 23.51
N ALA A 465 19.43 6.50 22.65
CA ALA A 465 18.03 6.15 22.84
C ALA A 465 17.79 5.26 24.07
N ALA A 466 18.72 4.37 24.45
CA ALA A 466 18.62 3.58 25.67
C ALA A 466 18.73 4.46 26.92
N ILE A 467 19.62 5.46 26.93
CA ILE A 467 19.74 6.43 28.03
C ILE A 467 18.45 7.23 28.16
N VAL A 468 17.89 7.72 27.05
CA VAL A 468 16.61 8.47 27.05
C VAL A 468 15.48 7.59 27.57
N ARG A 469 15.36 6.34 27.11
CA ARG A 469 14.34 5.40 27.60
C ARG A 469 14.48 5.08 29.08
N ALA A 470 15.70 4.89 29.59
CA ALA A 470 15.95 4.65 31.00
C ALA A 470 15.54 5.86 31.86
N LYS A 471 15.83 7.08 31.39
CA LYS A 471 15.38 8.32 32.04
C LYS A 471 13.85 8.43 32.04
N ASN A 472 13.21 8.18 30.90
CA ASN A 472 11.74 8.24 30.78
C ASN A 472 11.07 7.19 31.66
N LYS A 473 11.62 5.96 31.72
CA LYS A 473 11.13 4.90 32.61
C LYS A 473 11.23 5.32 34.08
N LYS A 474 12.39 5.85 34.50
CA LYS A 474 12.57 6.35 35.87
C LYS A 474 11.57 7.47 36.20
N GLN A 475 11.36 8.41 35.29
CA GLN A 475 10.37 9.49 35.47
C GLN A 475 8.94 8.96 35.56
N ALA A 476 8.60 7.94 34.77
CA ALA A 476 7.29 7.28 34.82
C ALA A 476 7.10 6.52 36.14
N ASP A 477 8.11 5.80 36.60
CA ASP A 477 8.09 5.09 37.89
C ASP A 477 7.97 6.08 39.06
N ASP A 478 8.71 7.19 39.02
CA ASP A 478 8.65 8.25 40.03
C ASP A 478 7.30 9.01 39.99
N LYS A 479 6.65 9.10 38.82
CA LYS A 479 5.30 9.65 38.69
C LYS A 479 4.25 8.69 39.26
N GLY A 480 4.33 7.40 38.91
CA GLY A 480 3.42 6.38 39.43
C GLY A 480 3.46 6.32 40.96
N LYS A 481 4.66 6.35 41.56
CA LYS A 481 4.79 6.40 43.04
C LYS A 481 4.13 7.63 43.66
N ARG A 482 4.24 8.80 43.02
CA ARG A 482 3.58 10.02 43.50
C ARG A 482 2.06 9.94 43.35
N ASP A 483 1.59 9.39 42.23
CA ASP A 483 0.15 9.19 42.00
C ASP A 483 -0.44 8.20 43.04
N ASP A 484 0.27 7.11 43.35
CA ASP A 484 -0.08 6.15 44.41
C ASP A 484 -0.07 6.78 45.83
N GLU A 485 0.89 7.66 46.12
CA GLU A 485 0.94 8.40 47.39
C GLU A 485 -0.24 9.36 47.54
N VAL A 486 -0.58 10.09 46.47
CA VAL A 486 -1.74 11.00 46.43
C VAL A 486 -3.06 10.23 46.56
N GLU A 487 -3.16 9.04 45.97
CA GLU A 487 -4.34 8.18 46.12
C GLU A 487 -4.51 7.70 47.57
N LYS A 488 -3.41 7.27 48.23
CA LYS A 488 -3.42 6.89 49.65
C LYS A 488 -3.78 8.07 50.55
N GLU A 489 -3.28 9.27 50.29
CA GLU A 489 -3.65 10.46 51.05
C GLU A 489 -5.15 10.76 50.95
N LYS A 490 -5.74 10.63 49.75
CA LYS A 490 -7.20 10.79 49.56
C LYS A 490 -8.00 9.73 50.30
N GLU A 491 -7.58 8.47 50.24
CA GLU A 491 -8.24 7.38 50.99
C GLU A 491 -8.19 7.64 52.51
N ILE A 492 -7.05 8.13 53.03
CA ILE A 492 -6.90 8.50 54.43
C ILE A 492 -7.80 9.69 54.78
N GLU A 493 -7.88 10.73 53.94
CA GLU A 493 -8.77 11.86 54.15
C GLU A 493 -10.24 11.46 54.16
N GLU A 494 -10.66 10.56 53.27
CA GLU A 494 -12.01 10.00 53.23
C GLU A 494 -12.33 9.19 54.50
N LEU A 495 -11.40 8.34 54.95
CA LEU A 495 -11.48 7.62 56.21
C LEU A 495 -11.60 8.57 57.40
N VAL A 496 -10.76 9.61 57.47
CA VAL A 496 -10.81 10.62 58.55
C VAL A 496 -12.14 11.37 58.54
N ASN A 497 -12.65 11.74 57.37
CA ASN A 497 -13.96 12.39 57.23
C ASN A 497 -15.11 11.47 57.64
N SER A 498 -15.05 10.18 57.32
CA SER A 498 -16.03 9.19 57.77
C SER A 498 -16.02 9.03 59.31
N ILE A 499 -14.83 9.01 59.93
CA ILE A 499 -14.66 8.93 61.38
C ILE A 499 -15.17 10.20 62.07
N LYS A 500 -14.91 11.39 61.51
CA LYS A 500 -15.46 12.66 62.03
C LYS A 500 -16.98 12.65 62.00
N LYS A 501 -17.60 12.28 60.87
CA LYS A 501 -19.06 12.13 60.76
C LYS A 501 -19.62 11.12 61.77
N GLY A 502 -18.94 9.99 61.97
CA GLY A 502 -19.30 8.98 62.97
C GLY A 502 -19.26 9.52 64.40
N LYS A 503 -18.19 10.25 64.77
CA LYS A 503 -18.05 10.89 66.09
C LYS A 503 -19.07 12.00 66.34
N GLU A 504 -19.42 12.78 65.31
CA GLU A 504 -20.47 13.79 65.41
C GLU A 504 -21.86 13.17 65.61
N ALA A 505 -22.16 12.08 64.91
CA ALA A 505 -23.39 11.30 65.12
C ALA A 505 -23.46 10.67 66.52
N GLN A 506 -22.31 10.25 67.08
CA GLN A 506 -22.23 9.69 68.43
C GLN A 506 -22.41 10.78 69.50
N LYS A 507 -21.77 11.95 69.34
CA LYS A 507 -22.01 13.13 70.22
C LYS A 507 -23.45 13.63 70.15
N ALA A 508 -24.11 13.53 68.99
CA ALA A 508 -25.52 13.86 68.84
C ALA A 508 -26.45 12.85 69.55
N LYS A 509 -26.04 11.58 69.66
CA LYS A 509 -26.73 10.57 70.47
C LYS A 509 -26.52 10.79 71.97
N GLU A 510 -25.31 11.11 72.42
CA GLU A 510 -25.03 11.40 73.83
C GLU A 510 -25.71 12.67 74.34
N LYS A 511 -25.84 13.71 73.51
CA LYS A 511 -26.65 14.89 73.84
C LYS A 511 -28.15 14.61 73.96
N LYS A 512 -28.65 13.53 73.34
CA LYS A 512 -30.04 13.06 73.51
C LYS A 512 -30.23 12.22 74.78
N SER A 513 -29.21 11.51 75.26
CA SER A 513 -29.29 10.72 76.50
C SER A 513 -29.00 11.53 77.79
N GLY A 514 -28.39 12.71 77.68
CA GLY A 514 -28.15 13.60 78.83
C GLY A 514 -29.32 14.49 79.27
N ALA A 515 -30.52 14.32 78.69
CA ALA A 515 -31.71 15.14 78.97
C ALA A 515 -32.77 14.45 79.86
N GLU A 516 -32.54 13.20 80.30
CA GLU A 516 -33.45 12.44 81.18
C GLU A 516 -32.79 12.12 82.53
N GLU A 517 -32.55 13.12 83.37
CA GLU A 517 -32.48 12.89 84.82
C GLU A 517 -33.00 14.13 85.57
N LYS A 518 -34.31 14.14 85.86
CA LYS A 518 -34.93 15.00 86.88
C LYS A 518 -35.48 14.10 88.00
N PRO A 519 -35.10 14.32 89.28
CA PRO A 519 -35.73 13.63 90.39
C PRO A 519 -36.90 14.46 90.94
N LYS A 520 -38.01 13.80 91.27
CA LYS A 520 -38.78 13.92 92.54
C LYS A 520 -40.23 13.48 92.36
N GLY A 521 -40.70 12.62 93.27
CA GLY A 521 -42.13 12.39 93.43
C GLY A 521 -42.58 11.27 94.37
N LYS A 522 -41.93 11.05 95.52
CA LYS A 522 -42.51 10.19 96.57
C LYS A 522 -43.71 10.90 97.22
N LYS A 523 -44.93 10.40 97.01
CA LYS A 523 -46.07 10.61 97.92
C LYS A 523 -46.55 9.27 98.47
N LYS A 524 -46.33 9.09 99.78
CA LYS A 524 -46.79 7.96 100.60
C LYS A 524 -48.30 8.05 100.88
N SER A 525 -48.98 6.90 100.88
CA SER A 525 -49.79 6.37 102.00
C SER A 525 -50.39 5.02 101.57
N LYS A 526 -50.11 3.89 102.26
CA LYS A 526 -50.95 3.30 103.34
C LYS A 526 -52.42 3.14 102.91
N LYS A 527 -53.15 2.04 103.13
CA LYS A 527 -52.97 0.68 103.70
C LYS A 527 -54.39 0.09 103.71
N ALA A 528 -54.61 -1.20 103.41
CA ALA A 528 -55.67 -2.10 103.94
C ALA A 528 -55.79 -3.33 103.01
N ASN A 529 -55.38 -4.53 103.44
CA ASN A 529 -56.14 -5.53 104.21
C ASN A 529 -57.26 -6.21 103.40
N THR A 530 -57.01 -7.42 102.89
CA THR A 530 -57.54 -8.69 103.43
C THR A 530 -56.67 -9.83 102.95
#